data_AF-A0A1D8RAE5-F1
#
_entry.id   AF-A0A1D8RAE5-F1
#
_cell.length_a   1.000
_cell.length_b   1.000
_cell.length_c   1.000
_cell.angle_alpha   90.00
_cell.angle_beta   90.00
_cell.angle_gamma   90.00
#
_symmetry.space_group_name_H-M   'P 1'
#
loop_
_entity.id
_entity.type
_entity.pdbx_description
1 polymer ?
#
loop_
_entity_poly.entity_id
_entity_poly.type
_entity_poly.pdbx_seq_one_letter_code
_entity_poly.pdbx_strand_id
1 'polypeptide(L)'
;MEKGELQLLERQTEISNQFDPPKRFYSEHALTRAWRKGSYVWATILLAFALVVVYYQMGQDWTNPPWGPDKSPVWINIVIFTLLLFWIMLLEGAHVSIVGLSSVDIETFKDTHPQSYTVCKWAHKGPNLERFIVGRQFLLLFIVFMVSRLGGSDGSDLENTGGRYFFIGEWEWSATADVIFIQNNVLLMIVIIVPGHLVSQLIAAGKMLDFLELPFAPIHTVMYPSMAFETLGLTHCCYALRDLFLRWAKLPPISGAKAHRKNWLYHARVLMSVCVVIFASVFIVKGLFAEQTGATNGVGWNKLPGVGAFFVCIFFLFFIGCCEGFQIAAVTLAKVPSSELRTKYPVAYRTALMLYTGRNLQAFLVGRQVFVAMLMVLLAKATGYAGTDGDLVTGSDWGMGRRFNEVLLQTGILGAIFVVNVGQLSFRMAATAFPILFINNYVMYALLRVALLVEMTGAFNSCWVLAWAVDHTLRLQHDPFDGEENIKSPAQVVLDRKESMGIPSPKGVSPFEFFQPERDATTYAFEVSYI
;
A
#
# COMPACT_ATOMS: atom_id res chain seq x y z
N MET A 1 10.43 44.20 24.37
CA MET A 1 9.29 43.32 24.08
C MET A 1 8.02 44.10 24.25
N GLU A 2 7.30 44.31 23.15
CA GLU A 2 5.99 44.95 23.16
C GLU A 2 4.97 44.07 23.88
N LYS A 3 3.97 44.66 24.54
CA LYS A 3 2.91 43.92 25.26
C LYS A 3 2.21 42.83 24.43
N GLY A 4 2.22 42.96 23.10
CA GLY A 4 1.68 41.95 22.17
C GLY A 4 2.56 40.69 22.05
N GLU A 5 3.89 40.82 22.14
CA GLU A 5 4.82 39.67 22.13
C GLU A 5 4.71 38.87 23.43
N LEU A 6 4.53 39.55 24.57
CA LEU A 6 4.32 38.90 25.86
C LEU A 6 3.02 38.10 25.89
N GLN A 7 1.93 38.65 25.35
CA GLN A 7 0.66 37.92 25.24
C GLN A 7 0.73 36.74 24.27
N LEU A 8 1.49 36.85 23.18
CA LEU A 8 1.74 35.74 22.27
C LEU A 8 2.57 34.64 22.95
N LEU A 9 3.60 35.01 23.72
CA LEU A 9 4.41 34.09 24.51
C LEU A 9 3.59 33.42 25.62
N GLU A 10 2.79 34.16 26.37
CA GLU A 10 1.89 33.61 27.40
C GLU A 10 0.88 32.65 26.78
N ARG A 11 0.28 32.99 25.63
CA ARG A 11 -0.65 32.09 24.91
C ARG A 11 0.07 30.86 24.34
N GLN A 12 1.31 31.01 23.86
CA GLN A 12 2.16 29.89 23.42
C GLN A 12 2.54 28.96 24.59
N THR A 13 2.68 29.51 25.79
CA THR A 13 3.03 28.80 27.03
C THR A 13 1.80 28.10 27.64
N GLU A 14 0.62 28.73 27.62
CA GLU A 14 -0.65 28.08 27.98
C GLU A 14 -0.98 26.93 27.04
N ILE A 15 -0.73 27.09 25.73
CA ILE A 15 -0.87 26.00 24.75
C ILE A 15 0.26 24.96 24.91
N SER A 16 1.42 25.28 25.52
CA SER A 16 2.45 24.25 25.80
C SER A 16 2.08 23.40 27.00
N ASN A 17 1.44 24.02 28.00
CA ASN A 17 0.99 23.33 29.20
C ASN A 17 -0.29 22.50 29.00
N GLN A 18 -1.04 22.73 27.92
CA GLN A 18 -2.22 21.93 27.57
C GLN A 18 -1.89 20.63 26.81
N PHE A 19 -0.64 20.46 26.38
CA PHE A 19 -0.19 19.30 25.63
C PHE A 19 0.92 18.63 26.42
N ASP A 20 0.52 17.81 27.39
CA ASP A 20 1.41 16.81 27.97
C ASP A 20 2.12 16.07 26.82
N PRO A 21 3.46 15.96 26.82
CA PRO A 21 4.12 15.00 25.97
C PRO A 21 3.43 13.64 26.21
N PRO A 22 3.15 12.85 25.15
CA PRO A 22 2.43 11.60 25.32
C PRO A 22 3.11 10.80 26.42
N LYS A 23 2.37 10.56 27.52
CA LYS A 23 2.84 9.87 28.72
C LYS A 23 3.63 8.64 28.29
N ARG A 24 4.85 8.48 28.84
CA ARG A 24 5.81 7.39 28.57
C ARG A 24 5.08 6.13 28.10
N PHE A 25 5.29 5.80 26.84
CA PHE A 25 4.46 4.89 26.07
C PHE A 25 4.46 3.46 26.63
N TYR A 26 3.32 2.78 26.52
CA TYR A 26 3.17 1.33 26.68
C TYR A 26 4.15 0.49 25.84
N SER A 27 4.91 1.10 24.92
CA SER A 27 5.94 0.47 24.09
C SER A 27 7.11 -0.11 24.89
N GLU A 28 7.41 0.44 26.07
CA GLU A 28 8.56 0.04 26.91
C GLU A 28 8.22 -1.08 27.92
N HIS A 29 6.93 -1.33 28.17
CA HIS A 29 6.50 -2.38 29.09
C HIS A 29 7.03 -3.74 28.64
N ALA A 30 7.55 -4.52 29.61
CA ALA A 30 8.13 -5.84 29.36
C ALA A 30 7.17 -6.77 28.62
N LEU A 31 5.87 -6.69 28.92
CA LEU A 31 4.82 -7.46 28.25
C LEU A 31 4.66 -7.09 26.77
N THR A 32 4.73 -5.82 26.42
CA THR A 32 4.69 -5.37 25.02
C THR A 32 5.88 -5.88 24.22
N ARG A 33 7.06 -5.89 24.83
CA ARG A 33 8.28 -6.45 24.22
C ARG A 33 8.19 -7.98 24.07
N ALA A 34 7.72 -8.67 25.11
CA ALA A 34 7.52 -10.11 25.06
C ALA A 34 6.49 -10.51 24.00
N TRP A 35 5.35 -9.81 23.93
CA TRP A 35 4.33 -10.01 22.89
C TRP A 35 4.92 -9.86 21.49
N ARG A 36 5.74 -8.83 21.26
CA ARG A 36 6.37 -8.62 19.95
C ARG A 36 7.31 -9.75 19.57
N LYS A 37 8.18 -10.19 20.48
CA LYS A 37 9.07 -11.33 20.22
C LYS A 37 8.28 -12.63 19.98
N GLY A 38 7.21 -12.84 20.76
CA GLY A 38 6.26 -13.92 20.51
C GLY A 38 5.61 -13.83 19.13
N SER A 39 5.27 -12.61 18.69
CA SER A 39 4.64 -12.37 17.39
C SER A 39 5.52 -12.73 16.20
N TYR A 40 6.83 -12.55 16.30
CA TYR A 40 7.75 -12.99 15.26
C TYR A 40 7.71 -14.52 15.06
N VAL A 41 7.63 -15.27 16.16
CA VAL A 41 7.60 -16.74 16.11
C VAL A 41 6.26 -17.23 15.57
N TRP A 42 5.15 -16.84 16.20
CA TRP A 42 3.85 -17.39 15.82
C TRP A 42 3.40 -16.93 14.42
N ALA A 43 3.72 -15.70 14.01
CA ALA A 43 3.41 -15.23 12.66
C ALA A 43 4.23 -15.94 11.58
N THR A 44 5.46 -16.37 11.91
CA THR A 44 6.29 -17.16 10.98
C THR A 44 5.73 -18.56 10.81
N ILE A 45 5.26 -19.18 11.90
CA ILE A 45 4.53 -20.46 11.86
C ILE A 45 3.24 -20.31 11.05
N LEU A 46 2.47 -19.23 11.27
CA LEU A 46 1.24 -18.96 10.53
C LEU A 46 1.51 -18.74 9.03
N LEU A 47 2.59 -18.04 8.67
CA LEU A 47 2.96 -17.86 7.27
C LEU A 47 3.36 -19.20 6.62
N ALA A 48 4.17 -20.02 7.30
CA ALA A 48 4.54 -21.34 6.78
C ALA A 48 3.30 -22.22 6.57
N PHE A 49 2.38 -22.19 7.53
CA PHE A 49 1.09 -22.86 7.44
C PHE A 49 0.25 -22.34 6.26
N ALA A 50 0.13 -21.02 6.10
CA ALA A 50 -0.63 -20.40 5.01
C ALA A 50 -0.05 -20.76 3.64
N LEU A 51 1.29 -20.78 3.49
CA LEU A 51 1.97 -21.21 2.28
C LEU A 51 1.62 -22.67 1.94
N VAL A 52 1.76 -23.59 2.91
CA VAL A 52 1.42 -25.01 2.70
C VAL A 52 -0.02 -25.17 2.24
N VAL A 53 -0.97 -24.51 2.91
CA VAL A 53 -2.40 -24.61 2.57
C VAL A 53 -2.69 -24.04 1.18
N VAL A 54 -2.17 -22.86 0.83
CA VAL A 54 -2.42 -22.22 -0.47
C VAL A 54 -1.83 -23.06 -1.61
N TYR A 55 -0.58 -23.50 -1.49
CA TYR A 55 0.02 -24.35 -2.53
C TYR A 55 -0.63 -25.74 -2.60
N TYR A 56 -1.08 -26.30 -1.48
CA TYR A 56 -1.83 -27.55 -1.48
C TYR A 56 -3.17 -27.40 -2.21
N GLN A 57 -3.91 -26.32 -1.93
CA GLN A 57 -5.18 -26.03 -2.60
C GLN A 57 -5.01 -25.90 -4.12
N MET A 58 -3.96 -25.21 -4.56
CA MET A 58 -3.60 -25.15 -5.98
C MET A 58 -3.23 -26.53 -6.52
N GLY A 59 -2.47 -27.31 -5.75
CA GLY A 59 -2.07 -28.68 -6.10
C GLY A 59 -3.25 -29.64 -6.30
N GLN A 60 -4.35 -29.43 -5.58
CA GLN A 60 -5.59 -30.20 -5.69
C GLN A 60 -6.59 -29.60 -6.70
N ASP A 61 -6.22 -28.52 -7.39
CA ASP A 61 -7.08 -27.82 -8.35
C ASP A 61 -8.39 -27.27 -7.75
N TRP A 62 -8.35 -26.86 -6.48
CA TRP A 62 -9.50 -26.26 -5.77
C TRP A 62 -9.53 -24.73 -5.87
N THR A 63 -8.85 -24.16 -6.86
CA THR A 63 -8.76 -22.71 -7.09
C THR A 63 -9.47 -22.31 -8.37
N ASN A 64 -9.74 -21.01 -8.54
CA ASN A 64 -10.46 -20.50 -9.70
C ASN A 64 -9.55 -19.61 -10.58
N PRO A 65 -8.67 -20.22 -11.40
CA PRO A 65 -7.81 -19.46 -12.29
C PRO A 65 -8.66 -18.67 -13.32
N PRO A 66 -8.26 -17.45 -13.69
CA PRO A 66 -9.06 -16.57 -14.55
C PRO A 66 -9.25 -17.07 -16.00
N TRP A 67 -8.52 -18.09 -16.43
CA TRP A 67 -8.72 -18.76 -17.72
C TRP A 67 -9.61 -20.01 -17.64
N GLY A 68 -10.11 -20.36 -16.45
CA GLY A 68 -10.93 -21.53 -16.18
C GLY A 68 -10.10 -22.73 -15.66
N PRO A 69 -10.64 -23.52 -14.71
CA PRO A 69 -9.90 -24.62 -14.05
C PRO A 69 -9.43 -25.69 -15.06
N ASP A 70 -10.30 -26.10 -15.98
CA ASP A 70 -10.00 -27.17 -16.94
C ASP A 70 -9.00 -26.79 -18.05
N LYS A 71 -8.67 -25.50 -18.18
CA LYS A 71 -7.90 -25.00 -19.34
C LYS A 71 -6.39 -25.01 -19.12
N SER A 72 -5.91 -25.33 -17.92
CA SER A 72 -4.48 -25.24 -17.58
C SER A 72 -4.01 -26.34 -16.63
N PRO A 73 -2.85 -26.96 -16.90
CA PRO A 73 -2.19 -27.84 -15.94
C PRO A 73 -1.90 -27.13 -14.61
N VAL A 74 -2.15 -27.82 -13.49
CA VAL A 74 -1.92 -27.33 -12.11
C VAL A 74 -0.53 -26.72 -11.90
N TRP A 75 0.52 -27.36 -12.43
CA TRP A 75 1.89 -26.87 -12.26
C TRP A 75 2.13 -25.51 -12.94
N ILE A 76 1.43 -25.20 -14.04
CA ILE A 76 1.50 -23.90 -14.69
C ILE A 76 0.88 -22.84 -13.79
N ASN A 77 -0.26 -23.14 -13.16
CA ASN A 77 -0.93 -22.23 -12.23
C ASN A 77 -0.02 -21.89 -11.05
N ILE A 78 0.64 -22.90 -10.47
CA ILE A 78 1.64 -22.73 -9.39
C ILE A 78 2.79 -21.83 -9.84
N VAL A 79 3.39 -22.08 -11.01
CA VAL A 79 4.51 -21.29 -11.52
C VAL A 79 4.09 -19.85 -11.77
N ILE A 80 2.94 -19.62 -12.42
CA ILE A 80 2.44 -18.26 -12.69
C ILE A 80 2.16 -17.53 -11.37
N PHE A 81 1.51 -18.18 -10.41
CA PHE A 81 1.22 -17.60 -9.10
C PHE A 81 2.50 -17.14 -8.39
N THR A 82 3.52 -17.99 -8.33
CA THR A 82 4.81 -17.66 -7.71
C THR A 82 5.52 -16.52 -8.44
N LEU A 83 5.52 -16.54 -9.78
CA LEU A 83 6.12 -15.47 -10.58
C LEU A 83 5.41 -14.13 -10.37
N LEU A 84 4.08 -14.13 -10.30
CA LEU A 84 3.29 -12.92 -10.05
C LEU A 84 3.51 -12.40 -8.62
N LEU A 85 3.58 -13.27 -7.61
CA LEU A 85 3.94 -12.88 -6.24
C LEU A 85 5.33 -12.26 -6.17
N PHE A 86 6.31 -12.85 -6.85
CA PHE A 86 7.65 -12.28 -6.95
C PHE A 86 7.64 -10.93 -7.66
N TRP A 87 6.79 -10.76 -8.67
CA TRP A 87 6.67 -9.48 -9.37
C TRP A 87 6.04 -8.39 -8.51
N ILE A 88 5.02 -8.71 -7.70
CA ILE A 88 4.48 -7.79 -6.67
C ILE A 88 5.62 -7.34 -5.74
N MET A 89 6.46 -8.28 -5.27
CA MET A 89 7.60 -7.97 -4.41
C MET A 89 8.57 -6.98 -5.06
N LEU A 90 8.92 -7.17 -6.34
CA LEU A 90 9.79 -6.24 -7.05
C LEU A 90 9.14 -4.86 -7.25
N LEU A 91 7.86 -4.81 -7.62
CA LEU A 91 7.11 -3.56 -7.82
C LEU A 91 6.98 -2.74 -6.53
N GLU A 92 6.86 -3.41 -5.38
CA GLU A 92 6.78 -2.78 -4.06
C GLU A 92 8.10 -2.17 -3.61
N GLY A 93 9.16 -2.98 -3.57
CA GLY A 93 10.49 -2.49 -3.18
C GLY A 93 11.00 -1.40 -4.13
N ALA A 94 10.89 -1.60 -5.45
CA ALA A 94 11.42 -0.64 -6.42
C ALA A 94 10.70 0.70 -6.36
N HIS A 95 9.38 0.73 -6.07
CA HIS A 95 8.66 1.99 -5.87
C HIS A 95 9.19 2.77 -4.68
N VAL A 96 9.42 2.10 -3.53
CA VAL A 96 9.96 2.74 -2.34
C VAL A 96 11.35 3.32 -2.64
N SER A 97 12.26 2.54 -3.23
CA SER A 97 13.60 3.00 -3.58
C SER A 97 13.57 4.18 -4.56
N ILE A 98 12.85 4.06 -5.67
CA ILE A 98 12.83 5.10 -6.72
C ILE A 98 12.22 6.41 -6.19
N VAL A 99 11.17 6.34 -5.38
CA VAL A 99 10.57 7.54 -4.79
C VAL A 99 11.46 8.12 -3.69
N GLY A 100 12.05 7.30 -2.83
CA GLY A 100 12.95 7.73 -1.76
C GLY A 100 14.20 8.42 -2.30
N LEU A 101 14.80 7.87 -3.36
CA LEU A 101 15.99 8.44 -4.02
C LEU A 101 15.70 9.72 -4.81
N SER A 102 14.43 10.15 -4.95
CA SER A 102 14.09 11.36 -5.71
C SER A 102 14.52 12.68 -5.07
N SER A 103 14.92 12.66 -3.79
CA SER A 103 15.49 13.82 -3.09
C SER A 103 17.02 13.81 -3.03
N VAL A 104 17.65 12.70 -3.40
CA VAL A 104 19.11 12.51 -3.36
C VAL A 104 19.69 12.90 -4.72
N ASP A 105 20.88 13.48 -4.73
CA ASP A 105 21.59 13.77 -5.98
C ASP A 105 22.08 12.47 -6.63
N ILE A 106 21.60 12.20 -7.84
CA ILE A 106 21.78 10.94 -8.55
C ILE A 106 23.25 10.71 -8.93
N GLU A 107 24.03 11.77 -9.13
CA GLU A 107 25.44 11.66 -9.52
C GLU A 107 26.33 11.13 -8.38
N THR A 108 25.87 11.18 -7.12
CA THR A 108 26.64 10.71 -5.95
C THR A 108 26.91 9.21 -5.94
N PHE A 109 26.03 8.41 -6.54
CA PHE A 109 26.12 6.95 -6.56
C PHE A 109 26.32 6.36 -7.95
N LYS A 110 26.72 7.18 -8.92
CA LYS A 110 26.91 6.76 -10.31
C LYS A 110 27.92 5.63 -10.47
N ASP A 111 29.05 5.74 -9.78
CA ASP A 111 30.16 4.77 -9.89
C ASP A 111 30.01 3.61 -8.90
N THR A 112 29.27 3.80 -7.81
CA THR A 112 29.05 2.77 -6.78
C THR A 112 27.87 1.85 -7.11
N HIS A 113 26.77 2.38 -7.65
CA HIS A 113 25.52 1.66 -7.93
C HIS A 113 25.01 1.94 -9.36
N PRO A 114 25.59 1.31 -10.39
CA PRO A 114 25.31 1.64 -11.79
C PRO A 114 23.88 1.32 -12.24
N GLN A 115 23.25 0.26 -11.72
CA GLN A 115 21.85 -0.05 -12.06
C GLN A 115 20.92 0.97 -11.42
N SER A 116 21.13 1.26 -10.13
CA SER A 116 20.38 2.28 -9.39
C SER A 116 20.48 3.65 -10.06
N TYR A 117 21.68 4.04 -10.51
CA TYR A 117 21.91 5.24 -11.31
C TYR A 117 21.09 5.26 -12.59
N THR A 118 21.16 4.18 -13.37
CA THR A 118 20.48 4.08 -14.67
C THR A 118 18.96 4.22 -14.52
N VAL A 119 18.38 3.54 -13.53
CA VAL A 119 16.94 3.60 -13.26
C VAL A 119 16.53 4.98 -12.75
N CYS A 120 17.24 5.53 -11.76
CA CYS A 120 16.91 6.83 -11.18
C CYS A 120 17.08 7.96 -12.19
N LYS A 121 18.16 7.96 -12.99
CA LYS A 121 18.38 8.93 -14.06
C LYS A 121 17.22 8.99 -15.04
N TRP A 122 16.62 7.84 -15.35
CA TRP A 122 15.48 7.78 -16.27
C TRP A 122 14.16 8.14 -15.57
N ALA A 123 13.95 7.61 -14.37
CA ALA A 123 12.74 7.82 -13.57
C ALA A 123 12.58 9.29 -13.16
N HIS A 124 13.66 9.95 -12.71
CA HIS A 124 13.61 11.32 -12.20
C HIS A 124 13.70 12.36 -13.33
N LYS A 125 13.81 11.93 -14.59
CA LYS A 125 13.80 12.83 -15.75
C LYS A 125 12.38 13.33 -16.02
N GLY A 126 12.16 14.61 -15.74
CA GLY A 126 10.92 15.32 -16.06
C GLY A 126 9.69 14.71 -15.38
N PRO A 127 8.59 14.41 -16.11
CA PRO A 127 7.37 13.84 -15.52
C PRO A 127 7.44 12.31 -15.33
N ASN A 128 8.55 11.64 -15.67
CA ASN A 128 8.61 10.17 -15.69
C ASN A 128 8.33 9.53 -14.32
N LEU A 129 8.75 10.15 -13.22
CA LEU A 129 8.53 9.61 -11.87
C LEU A 129 7.04 9.52 -11.55
N GLU A 130 6.27 10.54 -11.91
CA GLU A 130 4.82 10.55 -11.72
C GLU A 130 4.12 9.54 -12.64
N ARG A 131 4.61 9.39 -13.87
CA ARG A 131 4.08 8.42 -14.85
C ARG A 131 4.35 6.98 -14.40
N PHE A 132 5.55 6.72 -13.92
CA PHE A 132 5.93 5.46 -13.28
C PHE A 132 5.00 5.14 -12.11
N ILE A 133 4.84 6.08 -11.17
CA ILE A 133 3.96 5.95 -10.01
C ILE A 133 2.54 5.55 -10.42
N VAL A 134 1.95 6.23 -11.40
CA VAL A 134 0.56 6.02 -11.83
C VAL A 134 0.41 4.68 -12.56
N GLY A 135 1.32 4.37 -13.50
CA GLY A 135 1.27 3.13 -14.26
C GLY A 135 1.56 1.90 -13.41
N ARG A 136 2.53 1.99 -12.49
CA ARG A 136 2.84 0.96 -11.50
C ARG A 136 1.64 0.66 -10.63
N GLN A 137 0.89 1.67 -10.18
CA GLN A 137 -0.26 1.45 -9.31
C GLN A 137 -1.32 0.58 -9.97
N PHE A 138 -1.59 0.83 -11.26
CA PHE A 138 -2.48 -0.02 -12.04
C PHE A 138 -1.94 -1.44 -12.20
N LEU A 139 -0.66 -1.57 -12.59
CA LEU A 139 -0.01 -2.87 -12.77
C LEU A 139 -0.03 -3.71 -11.50
N LEU A 140 0.31 -3.12 -10.35
CA LEU A 140 0.28 -3.79 -9.06
C LEU A 140 -1.13 -4.31 -8.74
N LEU A 141 -2.16 -3.46 -8.88
CA LEU A 141 -3.52 -3.88 -8.61
C LEU A 141 -3.99 -4.98 -9.56
N PHE A 142 -3.65 -4.88 -10.84
CA PHE A 142 -3.95 -5.92 -11.82
C PHE A 142 -3.33 -7.26 -11.40
N ILE A 143 -2.05 -7.27 -11.02
CA ILE A 143 -1.37 -8.51 -10.59
C ILE A 143 -1.99 -9.04 -9.29
N VAL A 144 -2.32 -8.19 -8.32
CA VAL A 144 -2.96 -8.62 -7.06
C VAL A 144 -4.32 -9.28 -7.34
N PHE A 145 -5.12 -8.74 -8.27
CA PHE A 145 -6.38 -9.37 -8.68
C PHE A 145 -6.15 -10.75 -9.31
N MET A 146 -5.16 -10.86 -10.20
CA MET A 146 -4.79 -12.13 -10.84
C MET A 146 -4.34 -13.18 -9.83
N VAL A 147 -3.46 -12.81 -8.90
CA VAL A 147 -2.97 -13.68 -7.82
C VAL A 147 -4.11 -14.07 -6.88
N SER A 148 -5.01 -13.14 -6.57
CA SER A 148 -6.19 -13.41 -5.73
C SER A 148 -7.16 -14.40 -6.37
N ARG A 149 -7.24 -14.47 -7.70
CA ARG A 149 -8.05 -15.47 -8.42
C ARG A 149 -7.32 -16.81 -8.48
N LEU A 150 -6.03 -16.79 -8.85
CA LEU A 150 -5.20 -17.99 -8.96
C LEU A 150 -5.07 -18.79 -7.66
N GLY A 151 -4.89 -18.10 -6.54
CA GLY A 151 -4.82 -18.72 -5.22
C GLY A 151 -6.15 -18.71 -4.46
N GLY A 152 -7.19 -18.10 -5.01
CA GLY A 152 -8.50 -17.99 -4.38
C GLY A 152 -9.33 -19.24 -4.60
N SER A 153 -10.10 -19.63 -3.60
CA SER A 153 -11.06 -20.72 -3.73
C SER A 153 -12.11 -20.41 -4.79
N ASP A 154 -12.46 -21.43 -5.59
CA ASP A 154 -13.65 -21.39 -6.46
C ASP A 154 -14.97 -21.41 -5.66
N GLY A 155 -14.84 -21.45 -4.35
CA GLY A 155 -15.84 -21.96 -3.46
C GLY A 155 -15.74 -23.45 -3.37
N SER A 156 -15.93 -23.93 -2.16
CA SER A 156 -16.37 -25.29 -1.97
C SER A 156 -17.76 -25.41 -2.60
N ASP A 157 -17.85 -25.47 -3.92
CA ASP A 157 -18.78 -26.44 -4.47
C ASP A 157 -18.31 -27.74 -3.84
N LEU A 158 -19.08 -28.22 -2.86
CA LEU A 158 -18.89 -29.53 -2.26
C LEU A 158 -18.73 -30.58 -3.38
N GLU A 159 -19.22 -30.32 -4.58
CA GLU A 159 -18.97 -31.11 -5.78
C GLU A 159 -17.47 -31.30 -6.11
N ASN A 160 -16.66 -30.23 -6.13
CA ASN A 160 -15.22 -30.30 -6.46
C ASN A 160 -14.37 -30.98 -5.37
N THR A 161 -14.81 -30.89 -4.11
CA THR A 161 -14.13 -31.51 -2.96
C THR A 161 -14.77 -32.84 -2.53
N GLY A 162 -15.74 -33.36 -3.28
CA GLY A 162 -16.42 -34.63 -3.00
C GLY A 162 -17.27 -34.64 -1.73
N GLY A 163 -17.80 -33.49 -1.34
CA GLY A 163 -18.72 -33.27 -0.22
C GLY A 163 -18.04 -32.73 1.03
N ARG A 164 -16.73 -32.46 0.97
CA ARG A 164 -15.90 -32.17 2.15
C ARG A 164 -15.44 -30.72 2.19
N TYR A 165 -15.28 -30.20 3.40
CA TYR A 165 -14.57 -28.94 3.61
C TYR A 165 -13.06 -29.15 3.35
N PHE A 166 -12.25 -28.08 3.37
CA PHE A 166 -10.81 -28.21 3.19
C PHE A 166 -10.22 -29.39 4.00
N PHE A 167 -9.49 -30.27 3.33
CA PHE A 167 -8.90 -31.44 3.94
C PHE A 167 -7.50 -31.73 3.42
N ILE A 168 -6.64 -32.32 4.25
CA ILE A 168 -5.35 -32.90 3.87
C ILE A 168 -5.28 -34.32 4.41
N GLY A 169 -5.43 -35.31 3.53
CA GLY A 169 -5.57 -36.70 3.94
C GLY A 169 -6.81 -36.90 4.80
N GLU A 170 -6.63 -37.34 6.05
CA GLU A 170 -7.71 -37.52 7.04
C GLU A 170 -8.01 -36.25 7.85
N TRP A 171 -7.18 -35.22 7.73
CA TRP A 171 -7.39 -33.97 8.47
C TRP A 171 -8.37 -33.06 7.74
N GLU A 172 -9.63 -33.06 8.16
CA GLU A 172 -10.70 -32.19 7.64
C GLU A 172 -10.97 -31.00 8.56
N TRP A 173 -11.25 -29.85 7.97
CA TRP A 173 -11.57 -28.63 8.71
C TRP A 173 -13.05 -28.50 9.03
N SER A 174 -13.35 -27.71 10.06
CA SER A 174 -14.74 -27.30 10.32
C SER A 174 -15.22 -26.31 9.26
N ALA A 175 -16.52 -26.28 9.01
CA ALA A 175 -17.15 -25.32 8.11
C ALA A 175 -16.75 -23.86 8.41
N THR A 176 -16.66 -23.49 9.69
CA THR A 176 -16.24 -22.14 10.10
C THR A 176 -14.81 -21.83 9.70
N ALA A 177 -13.88 -22.78 9.88
CA ALA A 177 -12.49 -22.61 9.51
C ALA A 177 -12.36 -22.49 7.98
N ASP A 178 -13.07 -23.32 7.22
CA ASP A 178 -13.10 -23.26 5.76
C ASP A 178 -13.61 -21.89 5.25
N VAL A 179 -14.74 -21.42 5.78
CA VAL A 179 -15.32 -20.12 5.40
C VAL A 179 -14.36 -18.96 5.69
N ILE A 180 -13.70 -18.96 6.84
CA ILE A 180 -12.81 -17.86 7.24
C ILE A 180 -11.48 -17.94 6.47
N PHE A 181 -10.82 -19.09 6.50
CA PHE A 181 -9.43 -19.20 6.05
C PHE A 181 -9.29 -19.41 4.54
N ILE A 182 -10.21 -20.18 3.94
CA ILE A 182 -10.18 -20.53 2.52
C ILE A 182 -11.13 -19.65 1.74
N GLN A 183 -12.44 -19.68 2.04
CA GLN A 183 -13.42 -18.97 1.23
C GLN A 183 -13.23 -17.46 1.30
N ASN A 184 -12.90 -16.89 2.47
CA ASN A 184 -12.60 -15.47 2.62
C ASN A 184 -11.14 -15.09 2.33
N ASN A 185 -10.34 -16.01 1.79
CA ASN A 185 -8.95 -15.78 1.38
C ASN A 185 -8.03 -15.26 2.50
N VAL A 186 -8.31 -15.52 3.78
CA VAL A 186 -7.47 -14.99 4.88
C VAL A 186 -6.05 -15.53 4.81
N LEU A 187 -5.85 -16.82 4.53
CA LEU A 187 -4.51 -17.39 4.37
C LEU A 187 -3.83 -16.87 3.11
N LEU A 188 -4.57 -16.73 2.01
CA LEU A 188 -4.08 -16.15 0.78
C LEU A 188 -3.63 -14.68 0.98
N MET A 189 -4.38 -13.90 1.75
CA MET A 189 -4.00 -12.52 2.09
C MET A 189 -2.65 -12.48 2.82
N ILE A 190 -2.38 -13.39 3.75
CA ILE A 190 -1.07 -13.48 4.41
C ILE A 190 0.05 -13.77 3.40
N VAL A 191 -0.19 -14.70 2.48
CA VAL A 191 0.76 -15.07 1.41
C VAL A 191 0.98 -13.92 0.42
N ILE A 192 -0.03 -13.12 0.09
CA ILE A 192 0.15 -11.95 -0.79
C ILE A 192 0.88 -10.84 -0.03
N ILE A 193 0.44 -10.52 1.18
CA ILE A 193 0.89 -9.34 1.92
C ILE A 193 2.32 -9.49 2.41
N VAL A 194 2.64 -10.60 3.07
CA VAL A 194 3.93 -10.73 3.76
C VAL A 194 5.08 -10.86 2.76
N PRO A 195 5.20 -11.95 1.98
CA PRO A 195 6.31 -12.07 1.03
C PRO A 195 6.11 -11.21 -0.22
N GLY A 196 4.86 -10.90 -0.63
CA GLY A 196 4.59 -10.13 -1.84
C GLY A 196 4.73 -8.61 -1.66
N HIS A 197 4.28 -8.02 -0.55
CA HIS A 197 4.37 -6.56 -0.38
C HIS A 197 5.40 -6.14 0.67
N LEU A 198 5.31 -6.70 1.89
CA LEU A 198 5.99 -6.11 3.04
C LEU A 198 7.49 -6.32 3.05
N VAL A 199 7.98 -7.52 2.71
CA VAL A 199 9.41 -7.85 2.83
C VAL A 199 10.27 -6.90 2.00
N SER A 200 9.96 -6.74 0.71
CA SER A 200 10.71 -5.82 -0.16
C SER A 200 10.47 -4.36 0.16
N GLN A 201 9.27 -3.98 0.61
CA GLN A 201 9.00 -2.60 1.05
C GLN A 201 9.86 -2.22 2.25
N LEU A 202 10.01 -3.12 3.23
CA LEU A 202 10.87 -2.90 4.39
C LEU A 202 12.34 -2.80 3.98
N ILE A 203 12.79 -3.68 3.08
CA ILE A 203 14.16 -3.64 2.54
C ILE A 203 14.48 -2.36 1.81
N ALA A 204 13.62 -2.00 0.86
CA ALA A 204 13.78 -0.78 0.12
C ALA A 204 13.66 0.47 1.00
N ALA A 205 12.98 0.44 2.16
CA ALA A 205 12.84 1.62 3.00
C ALA A 205 14.16 2.05 3.66
N GLY A 206 15.04 1.09 4.00
CA GLY A 206 16.33 1.37 4.67
C GLY A 206 17.58 1.13 3.82
N LYS A 207 17.46 0.42 2.69
CA LYS A 207 18.57 0.07 1.80
C LYS A 207 18.16 0.27 0.33
N MET A 208 17.86 1.52 -0.02
CA MET A 208 17.24 1.88 -1.30
C MET A 208 18.12 1.55 -2.49
N LEU A 209 19.41 1.91 -2.43
CA LEU A 209 20.36 1.73 -3.53
C LEU A 209 20.68 0.27 -3.75
N ASP A 210 21.04 -0.43 -2.68
CA ASP A 210 21.39 -1.85 -2.72
C ASP A 210 20.24 -2.72 -3.19
N PHE A 211 19.00 -2.40 -2.79
CA PHE A 211 17.83 -3.10 -3.31
C PHE A 211 17.72 -2.99 -4.83
N LEU A 212 17.95 -1.80 -5.41
CA LEU A 212 17.88 -1.61 -6.87
C LEU A 212 19.09 -2.21 -7.62
N GLU A 213 20.19 -2.50 -6.94
CA GLU A 213 21.37 -3.11 -7.54
C GLU A 213 21.28 -4.65 -7.62
N LEU A 214 20.29 -5.25 -6.96
CA LEU A 214 20.01 -6.68 -7.06
C LEU A 214 19.77 -7.13 -8.52
N PRO A 215 20.11 -8.38 -8.87
CA PRO A 215 20.16 -8.86 -10.26
C PRO A 215 18.77 -9.19 -10.86
N PHE A 216 17.78 -8.32 -10.65
CA PHE A 216 16.45 -8.40 -11.27
C PHE A 216 16.23 -7.33 -12.35
N ALA A 217 17.24 -6.52 -12.65
CA ALA A 217 17.21 -5.48 -13.69
C ALA A 217 15.98 -4.55 -13.58
N PRO A 218 15.92 -3.68 -12.55
CA PRO A 218 14.74 -2.86 -12.23
C PRO A 218 14.18 -2.03 -13.38
N ILE A 219 15.01 -1.62 -14.34
CA ILE A 219 14.54 -0.91 -15.52
C ILE A 219 13.63 -1.78 -16.41
N HIS A 220 13.98 -3.05 -16.59
CA HIS A 220 13.28 -3.96 -17.48
C HIS A 220 12.07 -4.61 -16.82
N THR A 221 12.20 -4.98 -15.55
CA THR A 221 11.16 -5.72 -14.82
C THR A 221 10.14 -4.84 -14.14
N VAL A 222 10.49 -3.60 -13.78
CA VAL A 222 9.60 -2.68 -13.05
C VAL A 222 9.31 -1.42 -13.85
N MET A 223 10.34 -0.71 -14.31
CA MET A 223 10.16 0.61 -14.94
C MET A 223 9.42 0.52 -16.29
N TYR A 224 9.90 -0.29 -17.23
CA TYR A 224 9.27 -0.39 -18.56
C TYR A 224 7.83 -0.92 -18.52
N PRO A 225 7.50 -1.99 -17.77
CA PRO A 225 6.11 -2.43 -17.67
C PRO A 225 5.20 -1.36 -17.09
N SER A 226 5.64 -0.69 -16.00
CA SER A 226 4.85 0.39 -15.38
C SER A 226 4.59 1.52 -16.36
N MET A 227 5.59 1.91 -17.16
CA MET A 227 5.44 2.95 -18.17
C MET A 227 4.56 2.50 -19.34
N ALA A 228 4.65 1.23 -19.74
CA ALA A 228 3.76 0.66 -20.76
C ALA A 228 2.29 0.79 -20.33
N PHE A 229 1.97 0.43 -19.09
CA PHE A 229 0.62 0.60 -18.54
C PHE A 229 0.20 2.06 -18.42
N GLU A 230 1.10 3.00 -18.09
CA GLU A 230 0.78 4.43 -18.15
C GLU A 230 0.47 4.88 -19.59
N THR A 231 1.17 4.35 -20.59
CA THR A 231 0.94 4.73 -21.99
C THR A 231 -0.38 4.24 -22.56
N LEU A 232 -0.97 3.17 -22.00
CA LEU A 232 -2.32 2.71 -22.34
C LEU A 232 -3.37 3.78 -22.05
N GLY A 233 -3.11 4.70 -21.10
CA GLY A 233 -3.97 5.84 -20.84
C GLY A 233 -5.18 5.55 -19.94
N LEU A 234 -5.34 4.32 -19.43
CA LEU A 234 -6.49 3.91 -18.61
C LEU A 234 -6.64 4.73 -17.31
N THR A 235 -5.55 5.33 -16.83
CA THR A 235 -5.48 6.06 -15.55
C THR A 235 -5.34 7.58 -15.71
N HIS A 236 -5.35 8.11 -16.93
CA HIS A 236 -5.05 9.53 -17.20
C HIS A 236 -6.08 10.51 -16.61
N CYS A 237 -7.28 10.06 -16.22
CA CYS A 237 -8.24 10.90 -15.52
C CYS A 237 -7.68 11.44 -14.20
N CYS A 238 -6.72 10.77 -13.55
CA CYS A 238 -6.08 11.27 -12.33
C CYS A 238 -5.33 12.58 -12.56
N TYR A 239 -4.70 12.76 -13.74
CA TYR A 239 -3.99 14.00 -14.06
C TYR A 239 -4.96 15.16 -14.26
N ALA A 240 -6.11 14.91 -14.90
CA ALA A 240 -7.16 15.90 -15.04
C ALA A 240 -7.76 16.29 -13.68
N LEU A 241 -7.97 15.31 -12.80
CA LEU A 241 -8.48 15.51 -11.46
C LEU A 241 -7.49 16.30 -10.58
N ARG A 242 -6.19 16.05 -10.72
CA ARG A 242 -5.16 16.89 -10.09
C ARG A 242 -5.22 18.33 -10.59
N ASP A 243 -5.26 18.54 -11.91
CA ASP A 243 -5.35 19.88 -12.49
C ASP A 243 -6.63 20.61 -12.04
N LEU A 244 -7.73 19.88 -11.89
CA LEU A 244 -8.97 20.38 -11.31
C LEU A 244 -8.79 20.81 -9.85
N PHE A 245 -8.13 20.00 -9.02
CA PHE A 245 -7.84 20.35 -7.63
C PHE A 245 -6.94 21.57 -7.52
N LEU A 246 -5.91 21.69 -8.34
CA LEU A 246 -5.04 22.88 -8.34
C LEU A 246 -5.81 24.14 -8.74
N ARG A 247 -6.69 24.04 -9.74
CA ARG A 247 -7.59 25.14 -10.13
C ARG A 247 -8.55 25.52 -9.01
N TRP A 248 -9.15 24.54 -8.35
CA TRP A 248 -10.06 24.78 -7.23
C TRP A 248 -9.33 25.42 -6.04
N ALA A 249 -8.09 24.97 -5.78
CA ALA A 249 -7.20 25.55 -4.78
C ALA A 249 -6.74 26.98 -5.11
N LYS A 250 -6.93 27.44 -6.34
CA LYS A 250 -6.28 28.64 -6.90
C LYS A 250 -4.75 28.60 -6.76
N LEU A 251 -4.17 27.41 -6.81
CA LEU A 251 -2.71 27.21 -6.80
C LEU A 251 -2.17 27.26 -8.23
N PRO A 252 -0.93 27.73 -8.43
CA PRO A 252 -0.34 27.76 -9.76
C PRO A 252 -0.26 26.33 -10.33
N PRO A 253 -0.50 26.15 -11.64
CA PRO A 253 -0.29 24.86 -12.28
C PRO A 253 1.18 24.46 -12.17
N ILE A 254 1.44 23.15 -12.17
CA ILE A 254 2.81 22.63 -12.10
C ILE A 254 3.59 23.12 -13.33
N SER A 255 4.58 23.99 -13.09
CA SER A 255 5.43 24.59 -14.12
C SER A 255 6.83 23.98 -14.13
N GLY A 256 7.51 24.04 -15.28
CA GLY A 256 8.91 23.61 -15.43
C GLY A 256 9.06 22.17 -15.94
N ALA A 257 10.23 21.56 -15.69
CA ALA A 257 10.62 20.27 -16.25
C ALA A 257 9.69 19.09 -15.87
N LYS A 258 8.93 19.22 -14.77
CA LYS A 258 7.98 18.20 -14.27
C LYS A 258 6.59 18.30 -14.90
N ALA A 259 6.33 19.32 -15.73
CA ALA A 259 5.03 19.50 -16.38
C ALA A 259 4.79 18.47 -17.50
N HIS A 260 3.56 17.98 -17.60
CA HIS A 260 3.14 17.10 -18.70
C HIS A 260 2.99 17.89 -19.99
N ARG A 261 3.39 17.31 -21.13
CA ARG A 261 3.14 17.87 -22.46
C ARG A 261 1.66 17.67 -22.82
N LYS A 262 0.88 18.75 -22.74
CA LYS A 262 -0.57 18.76 -23.02
C LYS A 262 -0.86 18.81 -24.53
N ASN A 263 -0.45 17.75 -25.24
CA ASN A 263 -0.74 17.60 -26.66
C ASN A 263 -2.17 17.05 -26.86
N TRP A 264 -2.65 17.01 -28.11
CA TRP A 264 -3.97 16.42 -28.42
C TRP A 264 -4.09 14.97 -27.92
N LEU A 265 -3.01 14.17 -28.04
CA LEU A 265 -2.94 12.79 -27.54
C LEU A 265 -3.16 12.69 -26.04
N TYR A 266 -2.68 13.67 -25.27
CA TYR A 266 -2.89 13.73 -23.83
C TYR A 266 -4.38 13.90 -23.52
N HIS A 267 -5.04 14.87 -24.17
CA HIS A 267 -6.46 15.10 -23.97
C HIS A 267 -7.33 13.92 -24.45
N ALA A 268 -6.95 13.26 -25.55
CA ALA A 268 -7.63 12.06 -26.02
C ALA A 268 -7.53 10.90 -25.01
N ARG A 269 -6.36 10.68 -24.40
CA ARG A 269 -6.18 9.66 -23.35
C ARG A 269 -6.94 10.00 -22.08
N VAL A 270 -6.96 11.27 -21.66
CA VAL A 270 -7.78 11.72 -20.54
C VAL A 270 -9.26 11.43 -20.79
N LEU A 271 -9.77 11.77 -21.98
CA LEU A 271 -11.15 11.50 -22.35
C LEU A 271 -11.46 10.00 -22.33
N MET A 272 -10.59 9.18 -22.93
CA MET A 272 -10.74 7.72 -22.91
C MET A 272 -10.73 7.17 -21.48
N SER A 273 -9.82 7.61 -20.61
CA SER A 273 -9.77 7.22 -19.21
C SER A 273 -11.07 7.55 -18.48
N VAL A 274 -11.61 8.76 -18.67
CA VAL A 274 -12.91 9.16 -18.07
C VAL A 274 -14.04 8.25 -18.55
N CYS A 275 -14.12 7.99 -19.87
CA CYS A 275 -15.12 7.08 -20.42
C CYS A 275 -15.01 5.67 -19.85
N VAL A 276 -13.80 5.13 -19.74
CA VAL A 276 -13.53 3.79 -19.21
C VAL A 276 -13.87 3.70 -17.71
N VAL A 277 -13.58 4.74 -16.92
CA VAL A 277 -13.96 4.78 -15.50
C VAL A 277 -15.48 4.85 -15.33
N ILE A 278 -16.17 5.66 -16.12
CA ILE A 278 -17.64 5.72 -16.11
C ILE A 278 -18.22 4.36 -16.50
N PHE A 279 -17.69 3.75 -17.56
CA PHE A 279 -18.10 2.42 -18.00
C PHE A 279 -17.91 1.36 -16.90
N ALA A 280 -16.73 1.30 -16.28
CA ALA A 280 -16.44 0.38 -15.18
C ALA A 280 -17.38 0.63 -13.99
N SER A 281 -17.64 1.90 -13.65
CA SER A 281 -18.53 2.30 -12.56
C SER A 281 -19.96 1.80 -12.80
N VAL A 282 -20.48 1.97 -14.02
CA VAL A 282 -21.83 1.50 -14.40
C VAL A 282 -21.94 -0.02 -14.23
N PHE A 283 -20.98 -0.78 -14.73
CA PHE A 283 -21.02 -2.24 -14.60
C PHE A 283 -20.84 -2.72 -13.16
N ILE A 284 -19.97 -2.10 -12.36
CA ILE A 284 -19.82 -2.49 -10.95
C ILE A 284 -21.10 -2.19 -10.17
N VAL A 285 -21.66 -0.99 -10.32
CA VAL A 285 -22.90 -0.60 -9.64
C VAL A 285 -24.06 -1.49 -10.06
N LYS A 286 -24.19 -1.76 -11.37
CA LYS A 286 -25.24 -2.65 -11.90
C LYS A 286 -25.07 -4.08 -11.37
N GLY A 287 -23.85 -4.61 -11.37
CA GLY A 287 -23.56 -5.94 -10.85
C GLY A 287 -23.90 -6.06 -9.37
N LEU A 288 -23.56 -5.05 -8.56
CA LEU A 288 -23.87 -5.03 -7.13
C LEU A 288 -25.39 -5.02 -6.89
N PHE A 289 -26.14 -4.16 -7.59
CA PHE A 289 -27.60 -4.08 -7.42
C PHE A 289 -28.37 -5.25 -8.05
N ALA A 290 -27.81 -5.87 -9.09
CA ALA A 290 -28.36 -7.09 -9.69
C ALA A 290 -27.93 -8.37 -8.93
N GLU A 291 -27.17 -8.23 -7.85
CA GLU A 291 -26.67 -9.32 -7.02
C GLU A 291 -25.77 -10.32 -7.77
N GLN A 292 -25.03 -9.86 -8.77
CA GLN A 292 -24.20 -10.72 -9.62
C GLN A 292 -22.71 -10.72 -9.23
N THR A 293 -22.33 -10.01 -8.16
CA THR A 293 -20.92 -9.93 -7.74
C THR A 293 -20.57 -10.95 -6.66
N GLY A 294 -19.27 -11.11 -6.43
CA GLY A 294 -18.77 -11.99 -5.40
C GLY A 294 -19.17 -11.61 -3.96
N ALA A 295 -19.61 -10.36 -3.73
CA ALA A 295 -20.11 -9.93 -2.41
C ALA A 295 -21.56 -10.34 -2.13
N THR A 296 -22.36 -10.62 -3.16
CA THR A 296 -23.80 -10.91 -3.02
C THR A 296 -24.06 -12.41 -3.14
N ASN A 297 -23.58 -13.01 -4.24
CA ASN A 297 -23.77 -14.42 -4.59
C ASN A 297 -22.44 -15.17 -4.73
N GLY A 298 -21.34 -14.58 -4.28
CA GLY A 298 -20.04 -15.24 -4.27
C GLY A 298 -19.71 -15.95 -2.96
N VAL A 299 -18.67 -16.77 -3.06
CA VAL A 299 -18.23 -17.66 -2.01
C VAL A 299 -17.65 -16.88 -0.84
N GLY A 300 -18.10 -17.21 0.38
CA GLY A 300 -17.65 -16.62 1.65
C GLY A 300 -18.49 -15.42 2.12
N TRP A 301 -19.31 -14.83 1.24
CA TRP A 301 -20.18 -13.69 1.51
C TRP A 301 -21.62 -14.07 1.15
N ASN A 302 -22.25 -14.89 2.00
CA ASN A 302 -23.57 -15.44 1.69
C ASN A 302 -24.65 -14.34 1.78
N LYS A 303 -25.23 -14.00 0.61
CA LYS A 303 -26.49 -13.24 0.46
C LYS A 303 -26.45 -11.85 1.09
N LEU A 304 -25.35 -11.12 0.95
CA LEU A 304 -25.37 -9.70 1.26
C LEU A 304 -26.31 -9.01 0.26
N PRO A 305 -27.34 -8.26 0.71
CA PRO A 305 -28.22 -7.54 -0.21
C PRO A 305 -27.39 -6.58 -1.08
N GLY A 306 -27.76 -6.39 -2.35
CA GLY A 306 -27.00 -5.56 -3.27
C GLY A 306 -26.69 -4.14 -2.75
N VAL A 307 -27.63 -3.54 -2.02
CA VAL A 307 -27.45 -2.24 -1.34
C VAL A 307 -26.36 -2.30 -0.27
N GLY A 308 -26.34 -3.38 0.54
CA GLY A 308 -25.32 -3.59 1.56
C GLY A 308 -23.94 -3.75 0.94
N ALA A 309 -23.83 -4.54 -0.13
CA ALA A 309 -22.59 -4.72 -0.88
C ALA A 309 -22.07 -3.40 -1.45
N PHE A 310 -22.96 -2.54 -1.96
CA PHE A 310 -22.60 -1.20 -2.44
C PHE A 310 -21.98 -0.32 -1.35
N PHE A 311 -22.57 -0.25 -0.16
CA PHE A 311 -22.01 0.54 0.94
C PHE A 311 -20.69 -0.04 1.47
N VAL A 312 -20.55 -1.36 1.51
CA VAL A 312 -19.27 -2.01 1.84
C VAL A 312 -18.18 -1.67 0.82
N CYS A 313 -18.51 -1.68 -0.48
CA CYS A 313 -17.58 -1.26 -1.52
C CYS A 313 -17.13 0.20 -1.36
N ILE A 314 -18.07 1.13 -1.08
CA ILE A 314 -17.73 2.53 -0.80
C ILE A 314 -16.83 2.64 0.44
N PHE A 315 -17.15 1.89 1.50
CA PHE A 315 -16.34 1.85 2.71
C PHE A 315 -14.90 1.40 2.38
N PHE A 316 -14.70 0.32 1.64
CA PHE A 316 -13.37 -0.15 1.24
C PHE A 316 -12.63 0.89 0.39
N LEU A 317 -13.28 1.46 -0.64
CA LEU A 317 -12.67 2.48 -1.50
C LEU A 317 -12.22 3.71 -0.72
N PHE A 318 -13.07 4.18 0.20
CA PHE A 318 -12.76 5.34 1.02
C PHE A 318 -11.51 5.09 1.88
N PHE A 319 -11.46 3.96 2.61
CA PHE A 319 -10.34 3.66 3.48
C PHE A 319 -9.03 3.38 2.71
N ILE A 320 -9.10 2.68 1.58
CA ILE A 320 -7.96 2.50 0.68
C ILE A 320 -7.41 3.87 0.24
N GLY A 321 -8.30 4.75 -0.23
CA GLY A 321 -7.92 6.11 -0.66
C GLY A 321 -7.33 6.94 0.48
N CYS A 322 -7.93 6.88 1.66
CA CYS A 322 -7.42 7.53 2.86
C CYS A 322 -5.99 7.06 3.20
N CYS A 323 -5.71 5.76 3.15
CA CYS A 323 -4.37 5.21 3.41
C CYS A 323 -3.33 5.68 2.38
N GLU A 324 -3.66 5.62 1.09
CA GLU A 324 -2.76 6.08 0.02
C GLU A 324 -2.46 7.58 0.13
N GLY A 325 -3.51 8.38 0.34
CA GLY A 325 -3.36 9.81 0.56
C GLY A 325 -2.57 10.14 1.83
N PHE A 326 -2.78 9.39 2.93
CA PHE A 326 -2.07 9.60 4.20
C PHE A 326 -0.57 9.46 3.99
N GLN A 327 -0.09 8.40 3.35
CA GLN A 327 1.34 8.16 3.17
C GLN A 327 2.03 9.36 2.50
N ILE A 328 1.42 9.91 1.46
CA ILE A 328 1.96 11.02 0.68
C ILE A 328 1.91 12.33 1.47
N ALA A 329 0.78 12.56 2.13
CA ALA A 329 0.62 13.74 2.97
C ALA A 329 1.60 13.70 4.15
N ALA A 330 1.89 12.53 4.73
CA ALA A 330 2.80 12.37 5.86
C ALA A 330 4.25 12.72 5.49
N VAL A 331 4.74 12.23 4.36
CA VAL A 331 6.08 12.59 3.87
C VAL A 331 6.19 14.09 3.56
N THR A 332 5.11 14.70 3.07
CA THR A 332 5.07 16.15 2.81
C THR A 332 5.02 16.95 4.11
N LEU A 333 4.26 16.47 5.10
CA LEU A 333 4.14 17.07 6.43
C LEU A 333 5.49 17.11 7.17
N ALA A 334 6.36 16.13 6.93
CA ALA A 334 7.72 16.11 7.45
C ALA A 334 8.55 17.34 7.05
N LYS A 335 8.16 18.08 5.99
CA LYS A 335 8.86 19.27 5.49
C LYS A 335 8.28 20.61 5.97
N VAL A 336 7.09 20.65 6.59
CA VAL A 336 6.37 21.89 6.96
C VAL A 336 6.68 22.35 8.39
N PRO A 337 7.13 23.58 8.69
CA PRO A 337 7.57 23.97 10.04
C PRO A 337 6.58 23.63 11.17
N SER A 338 7.10 23.11 12.30
CA SER A 338 6.29 22.60 13.42
C SER A 338 5.48 23.68 14.13
N SER A 339 5.98 24.93 14.17
CA SER A 339 5.26 26.09 14.73
C SER A 339 3.98 26.40 13.95
N GLU A 340 4.04 26.37 12.61
CA GLU A 340 2.88 26.62 11.75
C GLU A 340 1.79 25.55 11.95
N LEU A 341 2.20 24.27 12.02
CA LEU A 341 1.28 23.16 12.25
C LEU A 341 0.58 23.28 13.60
N ARG A 342 1.32 23.66 14.64
CA ARG A 342 0.80 23.77 16.01
C ARG A 342 -0.27 24.85 16.14
N THR A 343 -0.06 26.02 15.54
CA THR A 343 -0.99 27.16 15.66
C THR A 343 -2.19 27.03 14.73
N LYS A 344 -2.00 26.56 13.49
CA LYS A 344 -3.03 26.59 12.45
C LYS A 344 -3.77 25.26 12.26
N TYR A 345 -3.12 24.13 12.54
CA TYR A 345 -3.62 22.78 12.24
C TYR A 345 -3.38 21.79 13.40
N PRO A 346 -4.08 21.93 14.53
CA PRO A 346 -3.78 21.20 15.76
C PRO A 346 -3.96 19.68 15.63
N VAL A 347 -4.88 19.21 14.80
CA VAL A 347 -5.07 17.76 14.58
C VAL A 347 -3.90 17.20 13.77
N ALA A 348 -3.43 17.91 12.74
CA ALA A 348 -2.26 17.50 11.99
C ALA A 348 -1.00 17.45 12.85
N TYR A 349 -0.83 18.40 13.78
CA TYR A 349 0.26 18.37 14.75
C TYR A 349 0.18 17.12 15.65
N ARG A 350 -1.00 16.77 16.19
CA ARG A 350 -1.19 15.55 17.00
C ARG A 350 -0.92 14.27 16.20
N THR A 351 -1.37 14.20 14.97
CA THR A 351 -1.12 13.07 14.07
C THR A 351 0.37 12.92 13.78
N ALA A 352 1.06 14.02 13.49
CA ALA A 352 2.50 14.02 13.25
C ALA A 352 3.29 13.61 14.50
N LEU A 353 2.94 14.16 15.67
CA LEU A 353 3.57 13.80 16.95
C LEU A 353 3.45 12.30 17.20
N MET A 354 2.25 11.72 17.06
CA MET A 354 2.04 10.29 17.23
C MET A 354 2.81 9.47 16.19
N LEU A 355 2.82 9.90 14.93
CA LEU A 355 3.47 9.18 13.83
C LEU A 355 5.00 9.12 13.99
N TYR A 356 5.63 10.23 14.35
CA TYR A 356 7.10 10.32 14.44
C TYR A 356 7.66 9.89 15.81
N THR A 357 6.82 9.63 16.80
CA THR A 357 7.30 9.16 18.12
C THR A 357 7.76 7.71 18.05
N GLY A 358 8.98 7.46 18.54
CA GLY A 358 9.56 6.12 18.64
C GLY A 358 9.58 5.38 17.30
N ARG A 359 9.07 4.14 17.31
CA ARG A 359 8.96 3.26 16.13
C ARG A 359 7.65 3.42 15.33
N ASN A 360 6.78 4.37 15.70
CA ASN A 360 5.42 4.41 15.16
C ASN A 360 5.39 4.65 13.66
N LEU A 361 6.39 5.32 13.09
CA LEU A 361 6.48 5.52 11.64
C LEU A 361 6.59 4.20 10.88
N GLN A 362 7.48 3.31 11.31
CA GLN A 362 7.64 2.00 10.68
C GLN A 362 6.43 1.10 10.92
N ALA A 363 5.93 1.07 12.15
CA ALA A 363 4.72 0.31 12.48
C ALA A 363 3.52 0.80 11.67
N PHE A 364 3.41 2.10 11.44
CA PHE A 364 2.43 2.69 10.55
C PHE A 364 2.63 2.27 9.09
N LEU A 365 3.86 2.30 8.56
CA LEU A 365 4.13 1.89 7.17
C LEU A 365 3.72 0.44 6.91
N VAL A 366 4.02 -0.47 7.85
CA VAL A 366 3.62 -1.88 7.79
C VAL A 366 2.10 -2.03 7.97
N GLY A 367 1.55 -1.52 9.07
CA GLY A 367 0.14 -1.69 9.41
C GLY A 367 -0.80 -1.07 8.38
N ARG A 368 -0.44 0.09 7.81
CA ARG A 368 -1.17 0.71 6.71
C ARG A 368 -1.14 -0.18 5.47
N GLN A 369 0.02 -0.71 5.09
CA GLN A 369 0.12 -1.56 3.90
C GLN A 369 -0.68 -2.84 4.05
N VAL A 370 -0.61 -3.49 5.22
CA VAL A 370 -1.45 -4.65 5.56
C VAL A 370 -2.92 -4.30 5.41
N PHE A 371 -3.35 -3.17 6.00
CA PHE A 371 -4.75 -2.74 5.92
C PHE A 371 -5.19 -2.48 4.47
N VAL A 372 -4.41 -1.74 3.69
CA VAL A 372 -4.70 -1.48 2.26
C VAL A 372 -4.80 -2.78 1.49
N ALA A 373 -3.81 -3.67 1.62
CA ALA A 373 -3.76 -4.90 0.84
C ALA A 373 -4.90 -5.86 1.20
N MET A 374 -5.29 -5.96 2.48
CA MET A 374 -6.49 -6.71 2.89
C MET A 374 -7.76 -6.13 2.25
N LEU A 375 -7.96 -4.81 2.36
CA LEU A 375 -9.11 -4.15 1.75
C LEU A 375 -9.13 -4.32 0.22
N MET A 376 -7.97 -4.32 -0.42
CA MET A 376 -7.84 -4.54 -1.86
C MET A 376 -8.27 -5.95 -2.27
N VAL A 377 -7.86 -6.98 -1.54
CA VAL A 377 -8.28 -8.37 -1.82
C VAL A 377 -9.78 -8.56 -1.59
N LEU A 378 -10.32 -8.02 -0.49
CA LEU A 378 -11.77 -8.08 -0.22
C LEU A 378 -12.59 -7.30 -1.26
N LEU A 379 -12.10 -6.14 -1.69
CA LEU A 379 -12.74 -5.33 -2.72
C LEU A 379 -12.67 -5.99 -4.10
N ALA A 380 -11.58 -6.70 -4.42
CA ALA A 380 -11.49 -7.51 -5.64
C ALA A 380 -12.60 -8.55 -5.71
N LYS A 381 -12.86 -9.24 -4.58
CA LYS A 381 -14.00 -10.16 -4.48
C LYS A 381 -15.35 -9.45 -4.59
N ALA A 382 -15.49 -8.29 -3.94
CA ALA A 382 -16.76 -7.57 -3.93
C ALA A 382 -17.14 -6.95 -5.29
N THR A 383 -16.13 -6.60 -6.10
CA THR A 383 -16.32 -5.97 -7.43
C THR A 383 -16.20 -6.96 -8.59
N GLY A 384 -15.63 -8.14 -8.37
CA GLY A 384 -15.60 -9.24 -9.35
C GLY A 384 -16.97 -9.88 -9.52
N TYR A 385 -17.31 -10.23 -10.76
CA TYR A 385 -18.55 -10.94 -11.06
C TYR A 385 -18.45 -12.41 -10.66
N ALA A 386 -19.51 -12.93 -10.05
CA ALA A 386 -19.60 -14.34 -9.70
C ALA A 386 -19.98 -15.13 -10.95
N GLY A 387 -19.16 -16.14 -11.28
CA GLY A 387 -19.37 -17.02 -12.42
C GLY A 387 -18.07 -17.61 -12.95
N THR A 388 -18.22 -18.60 -13.83
CA THR A 388 -17.11 -19.34 -14.44
C THR A 388 -17.35 -19.43 -15.96
N ASP A 389 -16.28 -19.45 -16.74
CA ASP A 389 -16.30 -19.58 -18.21
C ASP A 389 -17.25 -18.62 -18.96
N GLY A 390 -17.42 -17.40 -18.47
CA GLY A 390 -18.28 -16.38 -19.06
C GLY A 390 -19.76 -16.47 -18.71
N ASP A 391 -20.18 -17.51 -17.98
CA ASP A 391 -21.55 -17.68 -17.51
C ASP A 391 -21.69 -17.09 -16.09
N LEU A 392 -22.69 -16.24 -15.88
CA LEU A 392 -22.95 -15.59 -14.58
C LEU A 392 -23.74 -16.53 -13.67
N VAL A 393 -23.45 -16.52 -12.37
CA VAL A 393 -24.20 -17.34 -11.38
C VAL A 393 -25.68 -16.96 -11.34
N THR A 394 -26.00 -15.67 -11.53
CA THR A 394 -27.37 -15.16 -11.53
C THR A 394 -27.60 -14.11 -12.61
N GLY A 395 -28.79 -14.11 -13.21
CA GLY A 395 -29.25 -13.12 -14.18
C GLY A 395 -28.67 -13.27 -15.59
N SER A 396 -29.03 -12.34 -16.47
CA SER A 396 -28.63 -12.35 -17.89
C SER A 396 -27.34 -11.54 -18.12
N ASP A 397 -26.57 -11.91 -19.15
CA ASP A 397 -25.37 -11.21 -19.65
C ASP A 397 -25.63 -9.82 -20.26
N TRP A 398 -26.86 -9.30 -20.11
CA TRP A 398 -27.32 -8.02 -20.65
C TRP A 398 -27.06 -7.81 -22.14
N GLY A 399 -27.00 -8.90 -22.90
CA GLY A 399 -26.73 -8.87 -24.34
C GLY A 399 -25.27 -8.62 -24.71
N MET A 400 -24.33 -8.62 -23.76
CA MET A 400 -22.91 -8.37 -24.03
C MET A 400 -22.16 -9.64 -24.50
N GLY A 401 -22.73 -10.81 -24.21
CA GLY A 401 -22.24 -12.12 -24.65
C GLY A 401 -21.12 -12.70 -23.78
N ARG A 402 -20.95 -14.02 -23.90
CA ARG A 402 -20.05 -14.83 -23.07
C ARG A 402 -18.60 -14.33 -23.03
N ARG A 403 -18.06 -13.86 -24.16
CA ARG A 403 -16.68 -13.35 -24.26
C ARG A 403 -16.48 -12.04 -23.50
N PHE A 404 -17.48 -11.16 -23.51
CA PHE A 404 -17.42 -9.92 -22.74
C PHE A 404 -17.39 -10.23 -21.24
N ASN A 405 -18.25 -11.15 -20.80
CA ASN A 405 -18.30 -11.57 -19.42
C ASN A 405 -17.00 -12.23 -18.97
N GLU A 406 -16.51 -13.20 -19.74
CA GLU A 406 -15.28 -13.96 -19.46
C GLU A 406 -14.10 -13.00 -19.32
N VAL A 407 -13.91 -12.07 -20.27
CA VAL A 407 -12.70 -11.23 -20.35
C VAL A 407 -12.77 -9.96 -19.52
N LEU A 408 -13.93 -9.32 -19.36
CA LEU A 408 -14.04 -8.01 -18.72
C LEU A 408 -14.68 -8.06 -17.33
N LEU A 409 -15.71 -8.89 -17.13
CA LEU A 409 -16.44 -8.95 -15.86
C LEU A 409 -15.79 -9.94 -14.88
N GLN A 410 -15.50 -11.17 -15.34
CA GLN A 410 -14.98 -12.25 -14.51
C GLN A 410 -13.47 -12.14 -14.22
N THR A 411 -12.68 -11.51 -15.11
CA THR A 411 -11.26 -11.23 -14.83
C THR A 411 -11.05 -10.19 -13.73
N GLY A 412 -12.08 -9.38 -13.41
CA GLY A 412 -11.99 -8.30 -12.44
C GLY A 412 -11.26 -7.05 -12.94
N ILE A 413 -10.89 -6.97 -14.23
CA ILE A 413 -10.17 -5.82 -14.80
C ILE A 413 -10.95 -4.51 -14.66
N LEU A 414 -12.28 -4.54 -14.79
CA LEU A 414 -13.13 -3.37 -14.56
C LEU A 414 -13.10 -2.91 -13.10
N GLY A 415 -13.10 -3.87 -12.16
CA GLY A 415 -12.87 -3.62 -10.74
C GLY A 415 -11.53 -2.92 -10.51
N ALA A 416 -10.45 -3.48 -11.04
CA ALA A 416 -9.11 -2.88 -10.92
C ALA A 416 -9.06 -1.45 -11.48
N ILE A 417 -9.60 -1.21 -12.68
CA ILE A 417 -9.67 0.12 -13.30
C ILE A 417 -10.42 1.11 -12.40
N PHE A 418 -11.57 0.71 -11.88
CA PHE A 418 -12.39 1.57 -11.02
C PHE A 418 -11.67 1.89 -9.70
N VAL A 419 -11.13 0.88 -9.03
CA VAL A 419 -10.46 1.03 -7.73
C VAL A 419 -9.19 1.88 -7.85
N VAL A 420 -8.36 1.65 -8.88
CA VAL A 420 -7.17 2.45 -9.13
C VAL A 420 -7.53 3.92 -9.30
N ASN A 421 -8.53 4.23 -10.13
CA ASN A 421 -8.84 5.62 -10.45
C ASN A 421 -9.60 6.33 -9.32
N VAL A 422 -10.67 5.70 -8.80
CA VAL A 422 -11.57 6.32 -7.82
C VAL A 422 -11.05 6.16 -6.39
N GLY A 423 -10.60 4.97 -6.03
CA GLY A 423 -10.11 4.68 -4.67
C GLY A 423 -8.72 5.28 -4.44
N GLN A 424 -7.73 4.88 -5.24
CA GLN A 424 -6.32 5.17 -4.93
C GLN A 424 -5.84 6.50 -5.50
N LEU A 425 -5.88 6.65 -6.83
CA LEU A 425 -5.27 7.80 -7.51
C LEU A 425 -5.98 9.11 -7.15
N SER A 426 -7.31 9.12 -7.03
CA SER A 426 -8.04 10.34 -6.69
C SER A 426 -7.64 10.94 -5.34
N PHE A 427 -7.57 10.11 -4.29
CA PHE A 427 -7.15 10.55 -2.95
C PHE A 427 -5.67 10.92 -2.91
N ARG A 428 -4.83 10.19 -3.66
CA ARG A 428 -3.41 10.52 -3.84
C ARG A 428 -3.21 11.91 -4.48
N MET A 429 -3.99 12.24 -5.49
CA MET A 429 -3.94 13.58 -6.11
C MET A 429 -4.43 14.66 -5.15
N ALA A 430 -5.48 14.39 -4.37
CA ALA A 430 -5.98 15.30 -3.34
C ALA A 430 -4.92 15.55 -2.26
N ALA A 431 -4.27 14.50 -1.74
CA ALA A 431 -3.23 14.59 -0.73
C ALA A 431 -1.98 15.31 -1.23
N THR A 432 -1.65 15.20 -2.52
CA THR A 432 -0.53 15.93 -3.12
C THR A 432 -0.84 17.42 -3.25
N ALA A 433 -2.08 17.78 -3.60
CA ALA A 433 -2.51 19.17 -3.73
C ALA A 433 -2.73 19.85 -2.36
N PHE A 434 -3.26 19.11 -1.38
CA PHE A 434 -3.68 19.65 -0.08
C PHE A 434 -3.19 18.78 1.10
N PRO A 435 -1.87 18.56 1.27
CA PRO A 435 -1.34 17.60 2.24
C PRO A 435 -1.76 17.90 3.69
N ILE A 436 -1.69 19.17 4.10
CA ILE A 436 -2.00 19.57 5.47
C ILE A 436 -3.49 19.42 5.76
N LEU A 437 -4.36 19.88 4.85
CA LEU A 437 -5.81 19.76 5.03
C LEU A 437 -6.26 18.29 5.00
N PHE A 438 -5.61 17.48 4.17
CA PHE A 438 -5.87 16.04 4.09
C PHE A 438 -5.55 15.33 5.41
N ILE A 439 -4.49 15.73 6.12
CA ILE A 439 -4.13 15.15 7.43
C ILE A 439 -4.91 15.76 8.60
N ASN A 440 -5.31 17.03 8.50
CA ASN A 440 -5.95 17.77 9.60
C ASN A 440 -7.43 17.40 9.80
N ASN A 441 -7.73 16.12 10.01
CA ASN A 441 -9.06 15.64 10.36
C ASN A 441 -8.99 14.39 11.25
N TYR A 442 -10.11 14.09 11.93
CA TYR A 442 -10.19 12.97 12.85
C TYR A 442 -10.12 11.60 12.17
N VAL A 443 -10.51 11.50 10.89
CA VAL A 443 -10.45 10.24 10.14
C VAL A 443 -9.00 9.80 9.97
N MET A 444 -8.11 10.70 9.57
CA MET A 444 -6.67 10.38 9.47
C MET A 444 -6.08 10.01 10.83
N TYR A 445 -6.44 10.76 11.88
CA TYR A 445 -5.97 10.43 13.23
C TYR A 445 -6.43 9.04 13.69
N ALA A 446 -7.68 8.65 13.40
CA ALA A 446 -8.19 7.32 13.67
C ALA A 446 -7.50 6.26 12.80
N LEU A 447 -7.25 6.56 11.52
CA LEU A 447 -6.57 5.66 10.59
C LEU A 447 -5.14 5.32 11.03
N LEU A 448 -4.40 6.32 11.56
CA LEU A 448 -3.09 6.09 12.16
C LEU A 448 -3.18 5.08 13.30
N ARG A 449 -4.17 5.20 14.19
CA ARG A 449 -4.37 4.24 15.28
C ARG A 449 -4.77 2.86 14.80
N VAL A 450 -5.60 2.76 13.77
CA VAL A 450 -5.96 1.48 13.14
C VAL A 450 -4.73 0.81 12.55
N ALA A 451 -3.89 1.54 11.81
CA ALA A 451 -2.64 1.00 11.27
C ALA A 451 -1.70 0.50 12.38
N LEU A 452 -1.53 1.28 13.45
CA LEU A 452 -0.73 0.85 14.61
C LEU A 452 -1.33 -0.38 15.31
N LEU A 453 -2.66 -0.47 15.41
CA LEU A 453 -3.34 -1.63 15.97
C LEU A 453 -3.18 -2.88 15.11
N VAL A 454 -3.25 -2.73 13.78
CA VAL A 454 -3.02 -3.82 12.82
C VAL A 454 -1.61 -4.39 12.98
N GLU A 455 -0.59 -3.55 13.09
CA GLU A 455 0.77 -4.03 13.39
C GLU A 455 0.86 -4.68 14.78
N MET A 456 0.18 -4.11 15.78
CA MET A 456 0.15 -4.66 17.14
C MET A 456 -0.47 -6.06 17.22
N THR A 457 -1.39 -6.43 16.31
CA THR A 457 -1.95 -7.79 16.27
C THR A 457 -0.87 -8.84 16.09
N GLY A 458 0.23 -8.51 15.41
CA GLY A 458 1.34 -9.40 15.18
C GLY A 458 1.14 -10.43 14.07
N ALA A 459 -0.04 -10.55 13.46
CA ALA A 459 -0.33 -11.58 12.46
C ALA A 459 0.56 -11.54 11.21
N PHE A 460 1.11 -10.37 10.90
CA PHE A 460 1.95 -10.12 9.73
C PHE A 460 3.41 -9.86 10.11
N ASN A 461 3.80 -10.02 11.38
CA ASN A 461 5.13 -9.69 11.88
C ASN A 461 6.22 -10.67 11.40
N SER A 462 5.86 -11.75 10.69
CA SER A 462 6.79 -12.57 9.94
C SER A 462 7.51 -11.80 8.83
N CYS A 463 6.96 -10.67 8.37
CA CYS A 463 7.65 -9.78 7.42
C CYS A 463 9.01 -9.30 7.95
N TRP A 464 9.14 -9.05 9.25
CA TRP A 464 10.40 -8.63 9.88
C TRP A 464 11.44 -9.75 9.85
N VAL A 465 11.03 -10.97 10.23
CA VAL A 465 11.91 -12.15 10.24
C VAL A 465 12.40 -12.47 8.83
N LEU A 466 11.49 -12.43 7.85
CA LEU A 466 11.85 -12.64 6.45
C LEU A 466 12.73 -11.52 5.89
N ALA A 467 12.43 -10.26 6.22
CA ALA A 467 13.28 -9.14 5.80
C ALA A 467 14.70 -9.30 6.36
N TRP A 468 14.87 -9.65 7.63
CA TRP A 468 16.19 -9.93 8.21
C TRP A 468 16.89 -11.13 7.56
N ALA A 469 16.14 -12.20 7.26
CA ALA A 469 16.70 -13.37 6.59
C ALA A 469 17.17 -13.04 5.16
N VAL A 470 16.38 -12.29 4.39
CA VAL A 470 16.74 -11.83 3.05
C VAL A 470 17.91 -10.85 3.11
N ASP A 471 17.90 -9.89 4.04
CA ASP A 471 18.98 -8.94 4.26
C ASP A 471 20.31 -9.64 4.56
N HIS A 472 20.27 -10.63 5.47
CA HIS A 472 21.44 -11.43 5.82
C HIS A 472 21.93 -12.29 4.66
N THR A 473 21.02 -12.89 3.90
CA THR A 473 21.35 -13.77 2.77
C THR A 473 21.96 -12.99 1.61
N LEU A 474 21.43 -11.80 1.32
CA LEU A 474 21.87 -10.94 0.22
C LEU A 474 23.00 -9.97 0.62
N ARG A 475 23.31 -9.86 1.92
CA ARG A 475 24.37 -8.99 2.47
C ARG A 475 24.25 -7.52 2.03
N LEU A 476 23.03 -7.01 2.03
CA LEU A 476 22.75 -5.64 1.62
C LEU A 476 23.43 -4.65 2.58
N GLN A 477 24.07 -3.63 2.02
CA GLN A 477 24.71 -2.52 2.70
C GLN A 477 23.69 -1.41 3.00
N HIS A 478 24.01 -0.59 4.00
CA HIS A 478 23.24 0.62 4.28
C HIS A 478 23.54 1.68 3.23
N ASP A 479 22.54 2.53 2.95
CA ASP A 479 22.72 3.63 2.02
C ASP A 479 23.83 4.58 2.55
N PRO A 480 24.76 5.05 1.70
CA PRO A 480 25.94 5.80 2.12
C PRO A 480 25.61 7.20 2.66
N PHE A 481 24.38 7.67 2.46
CA PHE A 481 23.89 8.97 2.91
C PHE A 481 23.06 8.90 4.20
N ASP A 482 22.89 7.72 4.80
CA ASP A 482 22.21 7.57 6.09
C ASP A 482 23.15 8.01 7.23
N GLY A 483 22.83 9.14 7.87
CA GLY A 483 23.58 9.70 9.00
C GLY A 483 24.47 10.91 8.68
N GLU A 484 24.54 11.34 7.41
CA GLU A 484 25.22 12.59 7.03
C GLU A 484 24.25 13.78 7.07
N GLU A 485 24.44 14.71 8.02
CA GLU A 485 23.61 15.92 8.18
C GLU A 485 23.55 16.82 6.92
N ASN A 486 24.53 16.69 6.03
CA ASN A 486 24.67 17.53 4.84
C ASN A 486 23.84 17.05 3.63
N ILE A 487 23.28 15.82 3.65
CA ILE A 487 22.52 15.27 2.53
C ILE A 487 21.01 15.29 2.86
N LYS A 488 20.21 15.89 1.98
CA LYS A 488 18.73 15.92 2.10
C LYS A 488 18.09 14.57 1.75
N SER A 489 18.38 13.55 2.54
CA SER A 489 17.74 12.24 2.43
C SER A 489 16.33 12.23 3.06
N PRO A 490 15.44 11.30 2.66
CA PRO A 490 14.14 11.13 3.33
C PRO A 490 14.28 10.83 4.83
N ALA A 491 15.33 10.12 5.22
CA ALA A 491 15.67 9.83 6.60
C ALA A 491 16.00 11.12 7.37
N GLN A 492 16.84 11.99 6.81
CA GLN A 492 17.21 13.26 7.42
C GLN A 492 15.99 14.18 7.63
N VAL A 493 15.09 14.27 6.64
CA VAL A 493 13.85 15.05 6.76
C VAL A 493 12.98 14.59 7.94
N VAL A 494 12.97 13.29 8.24
CA VAL A 494 12.25 12.74 9.40
C VAL A 494 13.00 13.01 10.70
N LEU A 495 14.34 12.98 10.70
CA LEU A 495 15.15 13.34 11.86
C LEU A 495 14.99 14.82 12.23
N ASP A 496 15.14 15.72 11.26
CA ASP A 496 14.90 17.17 11.43
C ASP A 496 13.49 17.44 11.98
N ARG A 497 12.51 16.64 11.52
CA ARG A 497 11.14 16.71 12.02
C ARG A 497 11.05 16.34 13.50
N LYS A 498 11.65 15.22 13.89
CA LYS A 498 11.65 14.78 15.28
C LYS A 498 12.31 15.83 16.17
N GLU A 499 13.45 16.36 15.75
CA GLU A 499 14.16 17.44 16.45
C GLU A 499 13.28 18.68 16.62
N SER A 500 12.64 19.16 15.55
CA SER A 500 11.74 20.33 15.60
C SER A 500 10.51 20.16 16.50
N MET A 501 10.15 18.92 16.85
CA MET A 501 9.02 18.58 17.72
C MET A 501 9.47 18.24 19.15
N GLY A 502 10.78 18.29 19.45
CA GLY A 502 11.35 17.85 20.73
C GLY A 502 11.22 16.34 20.95
N ILE A 503 11.10 15.55 19.88
CA ILE A 503 11.02 14.09 19.95
C ILE A 503 12.44 13.53 20.03
N PRO A 504 12.77 12.75 21.07
CA PRO A 504 14.08 12.12 21.19
C PRO A 504 14.38 11.20 19.99
N SER A 505 15.58 11.33 19.41
CA SER A 505 16.07 10.46 18.33
C SER A 505 17.44 9.88 18.70
N PRO A 506 17.65 8.56 18.57
CA PRO A 506 18.96 7.95 18.77
C PRO A 506 19.93 8.43 17.67
N LYS A 507 21.16 8.81 18.07
CA LYS A 507 22.20 9.23 17.12
C LYS A 507 22.64 8.06 16.24
N GLY A 508 22.74 8.29 14.93
CA GLY A 508 23.28 7.33 13.95
C GLY A 508 22.35 6.17 13.55
N VAL A 509 21.07 6.23 13.92
CA VAL A 509 20.06 5.21 13.54
C VAL A 509 19.07 5.84 12.56
N SER A 510 18.92 5.23 11.38
CA SER A 510 17.98 5.72 10.37
C SER A 510 16.53 5.51 10.85
N PRO A 511 15.60 6.47 10.67
CA PRO A 511 14.17 6.28 11.00
C PRO A 511 13.53 5.10 10.27
N PHE A 512 14.17 4.62 9.20
CA PHE A 512 13.74 3.49 8.39
C PHE A 512 14.55 2.21 8.63
N GLU A 513 15.53 2.22 9.55
CA GLU A 513 16.38 1.07 9.85
C GLU A 513 15.59 -0.10 10.45
N PHE A 514 15.78 -1.31 9.93
CA PHE A 514 15.06 -2.50 10.41
C PHE A 514 15.36 -2.87 11.86
N PHE A 515 16.60 -2.61 12.28
CA PHE A 515 17.12 -2.93 13.60
C PHE A 515 17.04 -1.69 14.49
N GLN A 516 15.85 -1.10 14.63
CA GLN A 516 15.70 -0.07 15.65
C GLN A 516 15.97 -0.71 17.02
N PRO A 517 16.99 -0.24 17.76
CA PRO A 517 17.28 -0.83 19.05
C PRO A 517 16.04 -0.70 19.94
N GLU A 518 15.62 -1.80 20.57
CA GLU A 518 14.56 -1.80 21.60
C GLU A 518 14.98 -0.99 22.85
N ARG A 519 16.19 -0.43 22.83
CA ARG A 519 16.81 0.39 23.86
C ARG A 519 17.04 1.78 23.28
N ASP A 520 16.50 2.77 23.98
CA ASP A 520 17.02 4.12 24.05
C ASP A 520 18.55 4.07 23.97
N ALA A 521 19.11 4.55 22.86
CA ALA A 521 20.48 5.03 22.90
C ALA A 521 20.47 6.11 23.98
N THR A 522 21.21 5.87 25.05
CA THR A 522 21.34 6.70 26.26
C THR A 522 21.92 8.10 26.01
N THR A 523 21.97 8.53 24.75
CA THR A 523 22.52 9.79 24.28
C THR A 523 21.47 10.50 23.43
N TYR A 524 20.46 11.05 24.10
CA TYR A 524 19.60 12.06 23.47
C TYR A 524 20.37 13.37 23.41
N ALA A 525 20.49 13.98 22.23
CA ALA A 525 20.98 15.35 22.11
C ALA A 525 19.86 16.30 22.57
N PHE A 526 19.93 16.75 23.83
CA PHE A 526 19.28 17.98 24.22
C PHE A 526 20.33 19.09 24.14
N GLU A 527 20.49 19.70 22.97
CA GLU A 527 20.99 21.07 22.88
C GLU A 527 19.82 21.97 22.51
N VAL A 528 19.00 22.28 23.52
CA VAL A 528 18.12 23.45 23.44
C VAL A 528 19.04 24.66 23.55
N SER A 529 19.55 25.11 22.41
CA SER A 529 20.12 26.45 22.28
C SER A 529 18.98 27.45 22.45
N TYR A 530 18.81 27.95 23.68
CA TYR A 530 18.07 29.19 23.90
C TYR A 530 18.94 30.32 23.35
N ILE A 531 18.51 30.92 22.24
CA ILE A 531 18.87 32.29 21.88
C ILE A 531 17.58 33.08 21.72
#